data_AF-M6ZUC7-F1
#
_entry.id   AF-M6ZUC7-F1
#
_cell.length_a   1.000
_cell.length_b   1.000
_cell.length_c   1.000
_cell.angle_alpha   90.00
_cell.angle_beta   90.00
_cell.angle_gamma   90.00
#
_symmetry.space_group_name_H-M   'P 1'
#
loop_
_entity.id
_entity.type
_entity.pdbx_description
1 polymer ?
#
loop_
_entity_poly.entity_id
_entity_poly.type
_entity_poly.pdbx_seq_one_letter_code
_entity_poly.pdbx_strand_id
1 'polypeptide(L)'
;MESKPKEFKPTWNLQNGKMILPYVLLFAGIILTLSLGSFDAGERGVEYNFFGRLGYYISYGMFFMFGAASFLPGLFTIGLGSLRLVKEEFELTNRLFSIPVFLLCYTVTLQVTGHVSTIPFASQGGFVGQLLSSGLEFVFGSTGKILIHLVFYFYGLILLLNESPLHFIGRILGTAGAKYKEGFKSGFGKRGESLGSLFQSAVEKFQKKNPFHLGFPRTQMKKIL
;
A
#
# COMPACT_ATOMS: atom_id res chain seq x y z
N MET A 1 -13.28 53.51 44.88
CA MET A 1 -12.26 52.45 44.74
C MET A 1 -12.72 51.56 43.59
N GLU A 2 -12.19 51.81 42.40
CA GLU A 2 -12.66 51.19 41.16
C GLU A 2 -11.99 49.81 41.00
N SER A 3 -12.78 48.74 41.03
CA SER A 3 -12.30 47.38 40.88
C SER A 3 -11.95 47.11 39.42
N LYS A 4 -10.65 47.02 39.10
CA LYS A 4 -10.19 46.61 37.76
C LYS A 4 -10.77 45.24 37.38
N PRO A 5 -11.29 45.07 36.15
CA PRO A 5 -11.75 43.77 35.68
C PRO A 5 -10.56 42.82 35.54
N LYS A 6 -10.67 41.61 36.10
CA LYS A 6 -9.69 40.54 35.90
C LYS A 6 -9.70 40.16 34.41
N GLU A 7 -8.66 40.53 33.68
CA GLU A 7 -8.43 40.05 32.32
C GLU A 7 -8.32 38.52 32.34
N PHE A 8 -9.36 37.85 31.85
CA PHE A 8 -9.34 36.41 31.61
C PHE A 8 -8.52 36.16 30.34
N LYS A 9 -7.19 36.06 30.48
CA LYS A 9 -6.32 35.60 29.39
C LYS A 9 -6.42 34.08 29.32
N PRO A 10 -6.99 33.48 28.25
CA PRO A 10 -6.96 32.05 28.08
C PRO A 10 -5.51 31.67 27.75
N THR A 11 -4.72 31.35 28.77
CA THR A 11 -3.40 30.75 28.58
C THR A 11 -3.64 29.32 28.09
N TRP A 12 -3.82 29.17 26.78
CA TRP A 12 -3.72 27.88 26.12
C TRP A 12 -2.28 27.41 26.28
N ASN A 13 -2.02 26.66 27.36
CA ASN A 13 -0.70 26.10 27.63
C ASN A 13 -0.38 25.09 26.52
N LEU A 14 0.76 25.28 25.84
CA LEU A 14 1.26 24.40 24.79
C LEU A 14 1.37 22.92 25.25
N GLN A 15 1.55 22.70 26.57
CA GLN A 15 1.50 21.37 27.19
C GLN A 15 0.10 20.74 27.13
N ASN A 16 -0.96 21.51 27.40
CA ASN A 16 -2.34 21.02 27.33
C ASN A 16 -2.71 20.65 25.89
N GLY A 17 -2.19 21.42 24.91
CA GLY A 17 -2.32 21.10 23.48
C GLY A 17 -1.69 19.76 23.10
N LYS A 18 -0.51 19.44 23.63
CA LYS A 18 0.16 18.13 23.39
C LYS A 18 -0.60 16.95 23.99
N MET A 19 -1.32 17.16 25.08
CA MET A 19 -2.11 16.11 25.76
C MET A 19 -3.42 15.82 25.02
N ILE A 20 -4.07 16.84 24.43
CA ILE A 20 -5.38 16.67 23.79
C ILE A 20 -5.30 16.29 22.30
N LEU A 21 -4.21 16.69 21.63
CA LEU A 21 -4.00 16.47 20.19
C LEU A 21 -4.16 15.00 19.74
N PRO A 22 -3.67 13.97 20.47
CA PRO A 22 -3.82 12.58 20.04
C PRO A 22 -5.28 12.13 20.00
N TYR A 23 -6.07 12.55 20.99
CA TYR A 23 -7.52 12.28 21.03
C TYR A 23 -8.24 13.01 19.91
N VAL A 24 -7.91 14.28 19.67
CA VAL A 24 -8.50 15.05 18.56
C VAL A 24 -8.22 14.36 17.22
N LEU A 25 -6.99 13.92 16.97
CA LEU A 25 -6.63 13.19 15.75
C LEU A 25 -7.38 11.87 15.63
N LEU A 26 -7.49 11.11 16.73
CA LEU A 26 -8.20 9.84 16.75
C LEU A 26 -9.68 10.04 16.42
N PHE A 27 -10.36 10.94 17.12
CA PHE A 27 -11.78 11.20 16.89
C PHE A 27 -12.05 11.82 15.52
N ALA A 28 -11.24 12.80 15.09
CA ALA A 28 -11.36 13.40 13.77
C ALA A 28 -11.16 12.35 12.66
N GLY A 29 -10.19 11.45 12.84
CA GLY A 29 -9.94 10.37 11.91
C GLY A 29 -11.08 9.36 11.84
N ILE A 30 -11.62 8.94 13.00
CA ILE A 30 -12.79 8.04 13.06
C ILE A 30 -13.99 8.68 12.37
N ILE A 31 -14.30 9.94 12.70
CA ILE A 31 -15.43 10.67 12.10
C ILE A 31 -15.25 10.75 10.59
N LEU A 32 -14.06 11.13 10.12
CA LEU A 32 -13.77 11.24 8.70
C LEU A 32 -13.90 9.89 7.99
N THR A 33 -13.29 8.83 8.52
CA THR A 33 -13.34 7.49 7.92
C THR A 33 -14.77 6.94 7.88
N LEU A 34 -15.53 7.09 8.96
CA LEU A 34 -16.93 6.67 9.02
C LEU A 34 -17.82 7.51 8.09
N SER A 35 -17.55 8.80 7.98
CA SER A 35 -18.25 9.69 7.04
C SER A 35 -18.00 9.28 5.59
N LEU A 36 -16.76 8.94 5.25
CA LEU A 36 -16.39 8.46 3.91
C LEU A 36 -16.97 7.08 3.62
N GLY A 37 -16.97 6.19 4.62
CA GLY A 37 -17.49 4.82 4.48
C GLY A 37 -19.01 4.75 4.36
N SER A 38 -19.74 5.74 4.90
CA SER A 38 -21.19 5.88 4.75
C SER A 38 -21.60 6.82 3.61
N PHE A 39 -20.65 7.20 2.74
CA PHE A 39 -20.95 8.06 1.60
C PHE A 39 -21.67 7.29 0.50
N ASP A 40 -22.79 7.85 0.04
CA ASP A 40 -23.53 7.39 -1.13
C ASP A 40 -23.71 8.58 -2.07
N ALA A 41 -23.43 8.41 -3.36
CA ALA A 41 -23.56 9.44 -4.38
C ALA A 41 -25.01 9.64 -4.88
N GLY A 42 -25.96 8.82 -4.43
CA GLY A 42 -27.37 8.89 -4.81
C GLY A 42 -28.13 10.08 -4.22
N GLU A 43 -29.38 10.27 -4.68
CA GLU A 43 -30.24 11.40 -4.28
C GLU A 43 -30.51 11.48 -2.77
N ARG A 44 -30.44 10.35 -2.06
CA ARG A 44 -30.62 10.25 -0.60
C ARG A 44 -29.29 10.11 0.15
N GLY A 45 -28.15 10.35 -0.49
CA GLY A 45 -26.83 10.16 0.14
C GLY A 45 -26.62 10.98 1.42
N VAL A 46 -27.28 12.14 1.53
CA VAL A 46 -27.29 12.95 2.76
C VAL A 46 -27.93 12.23 3.95
N GLU A 47 -28.97 11.44 3.72
CA GLU A 47 -29.71 10.71 4.76
C GLU A 47 -28.95 9.47 5.23
N TYR A 48 -28.17 8.86 4.33
CA TYR A 48 -27.37 7.66 4.65
C TYR A 48 -26.02 7.96 5.30
N ASN A 49 -25.53 9.19 5.19
CA ASN A 49 -24.28 9.56 5.85
C ASN A 49 -24.45 9.61 7.38
N PHE A 50 -23.54 8.95 8.11
CA PHE A 50 -23.62 8.86 9.57
C PHE A 50 -23.57 10.20 10.30
N PHE A 51 -23.05 11.25 9.65
CA PHE A 51 -22.98 12.60 10.20
C PHE A 51 -23.87 13.60 9.42
N GLY A 52 -24.89 13.07 8.74
CA GLY A 52 -25.87 13.83 7.98
C GLY A 52 -25.24 14.73 6.92
N ARG A 53 -25.78 15.95 6.77
CA ARG A 53 -25.33 16.92 5.74
C ARG A 53 -23.85 17.26 5.84
N LEU A 54 -23.34 17.47 7.05
CA LEU A 54 -21.95 17.89 7.25
C LEU A 54 -20.98 16.79 6.80
N GLY A 55 -21.21 15.56 7.25
CA GLY A 55 -20.40 14.42 6.81
C GLY A 55 -20.51 14.19 5.31
N TYR A 56 -21.72 14.27 4.76
CA TYR A 56 -21.94 14.12 3.31
C TYR A 56 -21.09 15.07 2.48
N TYR A 57 -21.10 16.38 2.78
CA TYR A 57 -20.34 17.37 2.00
C TYR A 57 -18.84 17.28 2.23
N ILE A 58 -18.40 16.92 3.43
CA ILE A 58 -16.98 16.63 3.69
C ILE A 58 -16.53 15.43 2.86
N SER A 59 -17.29 14.34 2.88
CA SER A 59 -17.00 13.14 2.10
C SER A 59 -16.99 13.45 0.60
N TYR A 60 -18.01 14.17 0.12
CA TYR A 60 -18.09 14.61 -1.28
C TYR A 60 -16.84 15.40 -1.69
N GLY A 61 -16.46 16.42 -0.90
CA GLY A 61 -15.26 17.22 -1.16
C GLY A 61 -13.98 16.39 -1.14
N MET A 62 -13.86 15.46 -0.19
CA MET A 62 -12.69 14.57 -0.09
C MET A 62 -12.59 13.60 -1.27
N PHE A 63 -13.70 12.99 -1.69
CA PHE A 63 -13.73 12.13 -2.88
C PHE A 63 -13.49 12.92 -4.16
N PHE A 64 -14.03 14.13 -4.26
CA PHE A 64 -13.75 15.01 -5.40
C PHE A 64 -12.26 15.38 -5.48
N MET A 65 -11.65 15.77 -4.36
CA MET A 65 -10.27 16.23 -4.33
C MET A 65 -9.26 15.09 -4.47
N PHE A 66 -9.48 13.96 -3.80
CA PHE A 66 -8.48 12.91 -3.63
C PHE A 66 -8.91 11.54 -4.18
N GLY A 67 -10.14 11.38 -4.65
CA GLY A 67 -10.61 10.12 -5.21
C GLY A 67 -10.57 8.98 -4.19
N ALA A 68 -10.05 7.83 -4.61
CA ALA A 68 -9.90 6.67 -3.71
C ALA A 68 -8.89 6.92 -2.58
N ALA A 69 -8.00 7.91 -2.71
CA ALA A 69 -7.06 8.30 -1.65
C ALA A 69 -7.73 9.05 -0.48
N SER A 70 -9.00 9.43 -0.61
CA SER A 70 -9.75 10.18 0.42
C SER A 70 -9.81 9.50 1.79
N PHE A 71 -9.71 8.17 1.86
CA PHE A 71 -9.65 7.42 3.11
C PHE A 71 -8.32 7.55 3.85
N LEU A 72 -7.22 7.85 3.14
CA LEU A 72 -5.89 7.88 3.75
C LEU A 72 -5.76 8.90 4.87
N PRO A 73 -6.24 10.16 4.76
CA PRO A 73 -6.17 11.12 5.86
C PRO A 73 -6.89 10.62 7.11
N GLY A 74 -8.05 9.98 6.98
CA GLY A 74 -8.77 9.38 8.10
C GLY A 74 -7.98 8.24 8.76
N LEU A 75 -7.49 7.29 7.96
CA LEU A 75 -6.70 6.16 8.48
C LEU A 75 -5.38 6.61 9.12
N PHE A 76 -4.69 7.59 8.54
CA PHE A 76 -3.44 8.11 9.11
C PHE A 76 -3.68 8.90 10.40
N THR A 77 -4.73 9.69 10.48
CA THR A 77 -5.06 10.44 11.71
C THR A 77 -5.45 9.49 12.84
N ILE A 78 -6.20 8.42 12.56
CA ILE A 78 -6.46 7.33 13.51
C ILE A 78 -5.15 6.66 13.95
N GLY A 79 -4.31 6.26 12.99
CA GLY A 79 -3.06 5.57 13.25
C GLY A 79 -2.10 6.40 14.09
N LEU A 80 -1.90 7.67 13.74
CA LEU A 80 -1.01 8.58 14.46
C LEU A 80 -1.57 8.94 15.85
N GLY A 81 -2.88 9.20 15.96
CA GLY A 81 -3.53 9.44 17.25
C GLY A 81 -3.36 8.24 18.18
N SER A 82 -3.64 7.04 17.69
CA SER A 82 -3.49 5.79 18.46
C SER A 82 -2.04 5.52 18.85
N LEU A 83 -1.10 5.66 17.92
CA LEU A 83 0.33 5.44 18.18
C LEU A 83 0.87 6.39 19.25
N ARG A 84 0.42 7.65 19.22
CA ARG A 84 0.81 8.66 20.20
C ARG A 84 0.22 8.41 21.59
N LEU A 85 -0.97 7.81 21.67
CA LEU A 85 -1.56 7.36 22.94
C LEU A 85 -0.81 6.16 23.54
N VAL A 86 -0.27 5.28 22.70
CA VAL A 86 0.50 4.10 23.16
C VAL A 86 1.96 4.46 23.49
N LYS A 87 2.55 5.41 22.76
CA LYS A 87 3.96 5.82 22.89
C LYS A 87 4.06 7.32 23.15
N GLU A 88 4.23 7.70 24.42
CA GLU A 88 4.32 9.11 24.86
C GLU A 88 5.56 9.86 24.34
N GLU A 89 6.58 9.17 23.83
CA GLU A 89 7.76 9.78 23.18
C GLU A 89 7.62 9.92 21.66
N PHE A 90 6.50 9.47 21.09
CA PHE A 90 6.32 9.47 19.65
C PHE A 90 6.22 10.88 19.06
N GLU A 91 7.17 11.25 18.19
CA GLU A 91 7.15 12.53 17.49
C GLU A 91 6.00 12.61 16.48
N LEU A 92 4.97 13.38 16.84
CA LEU A 92 3.76 13.55 16.04
C LEU A 92 3.92 14.61 14.94
N THR A 93 4.64 15.70 15.24
CA THR A 93 4.73 16.90 14.39
C THR A 93 5.34 16.58 13.03
N ASN A 94 6.52 15.96 13.01
CA ASN A 94 7.22 15.60 11.76
C ASN A 94 6.39 14.65 10.89
N ARG A 95 5.65 13.73 11.52
CA ARG A 95 4.79 12.77 10.81
C ARG A 95 3.51 13.41 10.28
N LEU A 96 2.92 14.36 10.99
CA LEU A 96 1.77 15.12 10.49
C LEU A 96 2.11 15.89 9.21
N PHE A 97 3.30 16.49 9.13
CA PHE A 97 3.77 17.16 7.91
C PHE A 97 4.05 16.19 6.75
N SER A 98 4.32 14.92 7.03
CA SER A 98 4.51 13.90 5.99
C SER A 98 3.19 13.44 5.34
N ILE A 99 2.05 13.58 6.02
CA ILE A 99 0.75 13.10 5.52
C ILE A 99 0.33 13.82 4.23
N PRO A 100 0.36 15.17 4.13
CA PRO A 100 0.01 15.83 2.87
C PRO A 100 0.91 15.41 1.72
N VAL A 101 2.24 15.32 1.95
CA VAL A 101 3.20 14.90 0.93
C VAL A 101 2.89 13.48 0.45
N PHE A 102 2.69 12.56 1.38
CA PHE A 102 2.35 11.18 1.06
C PHE A 102 1.00 11.06 0.34
N LEU A 103 -0.01 11.81 0.78
CA LEU A 103 -1.33 11.86 0.14
C LEU A 103 -1.23 12.34 -1.31
N LEU A 104 -0.50 13.43 -1.56
CA LEU A 104 -0.27 13.95 -2.91
C LEU A 104 0.43 12.90 -3.77
N CYS A 105 1.47 12.25 -3.26
CA CYS A 105 2.14 11.18 -3.98
C CYS A 105 1.16 10.05 -4.31
N TYR A 106 0.40 9.57 -3.32
CA TYR A 106 -0.52 8.46 -3.51
C TYR A 106 -1.63 8.78 -4.52
N THR A 107 -2.16 10.01 -4.54
CA THR A 107 -3.16 10.41 -5.53
C THR A 107 -2.61 10.35 -6.96
N VAL A 108 -1.35 10.75 -7.16
CA VAL A 108 -0.66 10.59 -8.45
C VAL A 108 -0.40 9.12 -8.77
N THR A 109 -0.06 8.29 -7.77
CA THR A 109 0.09 6.83 -7.95
C THR A 109 -1.19 6.22 -8.50
N LEU A 110 -2.34 6.54 -7.90
CA LEU A 110 -3.63 6.01 -8.33
C LEU A 110 -3.92 6.40 -9.78
N GLN A 111 -3.59 7.64 -10.15
CA GLN A 111 -3.76 8.14 -11.52
C GLN A 111 -2.83 7.45 -12.54
N VAL A 112 -1.61 7.08 -12.14
CA VAL A 112 -0.65 6.37 -13.00
C VAL A 112 -0.98 4.87 -13.12
N THR A 113 -1.44 4.26 -12.03
CA THR A 113 -1.71 2.81 -11.96
C THR A 113 -3.07 2.42 -12.53
N GLY A 114 -3.93 3.37 -12.86
CA GLY A 114 -5.19 3.07 -13.55
C GLY A 114 -6.28 2.54 -12.62
N HIS A 115 -6.17 2.73 -11.31
CA HIS A 115 -7.12 2.14 -10.35
C HIS A 115 -8.52 2.75 -10.52
N VAL A 116 -9.48 1.95 -11.00
CA VAL A 116 -10.83 2.43 -11.28
C VAL A 116 -11.51 2.83 -9.98
N SER A 117 -11.90 4.10 -9.88
CA SER A 117 -12.69 4.60 -8.77
C SER A 117 -14.06 3.94 -8.76
N THR A 118 -14.51 3.51 -7.59
CA THR A 118 -15.87 2.98 -7.39
C THR A 118 -16.93 4.07 -7.35
N ILE A 119 -16.53 5.35 -7.30
CA ILE A 119 -17.43 6.49 -7.21
C ILE A 119 -17.52 7.18 -8.59
N PRO A 120 -18.73 7.31 -9.17
CA PRO A 120 -18.90 7.68 -10.58
C PRO A 120 -18.28 9.02 -11.00
N PHE A 121 -18.24 10.00 -10.08
CA PHE A 121 -17.74 11.35 -10.36
C PHE A 121 -16.30 11.58 -9.88
N ALA A 122 -15.75 10.67 -9.06
CA ALA A 122 -14.42 10.82 -8.51
C ALA A 122 -13.42 10.12 -9.41
N SER A 123 -12.46 10.87 -9.94
CA SER A 123 -11.34 10.27 -10.66
C SER A 123 -10.43 9.48 -9.71
N GLN A 124 -9.57 8.64 -10.25
CA GLN A 124 -8.76 7.66 -9.50
C GLN A 124 -7.98 8.33 -8.36
N GLY A 125 -7.28 9.43 -8.65
CA GLY A 125 -6.60 10.29 -7.67
C GLY A 125 -7.34 11.58 -7.31
N GLY A 126 -8.61 11.70 -7.71
CA GLY A 126 -9.38 12.95 -7.61
C GLY A 126 -8.82 14.09 -8.47
N PHE A 127 -9.39 15.27 -8.30
CA PHE A 127 -8.97 16.48 -9.00
C PHE A 127 -7.48 16.77 -8.81
N VAL A 128 -6.96 16.59 -7.58
CA VAL A 128 -5.57 16.87 -7.25
C VAL A 128 -4.61 15.91 -7.95
N GLY A 129 -4.90 14.61 -7.93
CA GLY A 129 -4.09 13.60 -8.60
C GLY A 129 -4.06 13.81 -10.12
N GLN A 130 -5.20 14.17 -10.72
CA GLN A 130 -5.28 14.51 -12.14
C GLN A 130 -4.46 15.76 -12.47
N LEU A 131 -4.64 16.85 -11.72
CA LEU A 131 -3.92 18.11 -11.98
C LEU A 131 -2.41 17.91 -11.88
N LEU A 132 -1.95 17.23 -10.83
CA LEU A 132 -0.52 16.94 -10.64
C LEU A 132 0.02 15.98 -11.69
N SER A 133 -0.71 14.91 -12.01
CA SER A 133 -0.29 13.96 -13.04
C SER A 133 -0.16 14.64 -14.39
N SER A 134 -1.16 15.43 -14.81
CA SER A 134 -1.13 16.17 -16.06
C SER A 134 -0.03 17.23 -16.09
N GLY A 135 0.20 17.93 -14.97
CA GLY A 135 1.29 18.90 -14.85
C GLY A 135 2.67 18.26 -14.97
N LEU A 136 2.89 17.13 -14.29
CA LEU A 136 4.14 16.38 -14.39
C LEU A 136 4.37 15.82 -15.80
N GLU A 137 3.31 15.34 -16.45
CA GLU A 137 3.38 14.86 -17.83
C GLU A 137 3.69 15.99 -18.81
N PHE A 138 3.12 17.18 -18.60
CA PHE A 138 3.39 18.36 -19.42
C PHE A 138 4.86 18.80 -19.32
N VAL A 139 5.44 18.79 -18.13
CA VAL A 139 6.83 19.26 -17.90
C VAL A 139 7.87 18.21 -18.28
N PHE A 140 7.65 16.94 -17.93
CA PHE A 140 8.67 15.88 -18.00
C PHE A 140 8.34 14.76 -19.00
N GLY A 141 7.19 14.83 -19.65
CA GLY A 141 6.66 13.74 -20.48
C GLY A 141 6.17 12.56 -19.65
N SER A 142 5.57 11.58 -20.33
CA SER A 142 4.95 10.40 -19.69
C SER A 142 5.96 9.57 -18.87
N THR A 143 7.16 9.31 -19.43
CA THR A 143 8.22 8.57 -18.73
C THR A 143 8.80 9.35 -17.55
N GLY A 144 9.05 10.66 -17.71
CA GLY A 144 9.60 11.50 -16.66
C GLY A 144 8.64 11.66 -15.47
N LYS A 145 7.34 11.76 -15.73
CA LYS A 145 6.28 11.72 -14.70
C LYS A 145 6.43 10.48 -13.80
N ILE A 146 6.58 9.29 -14.40
CA ILE A 146 6.67 8.03 -13.65
C ILE A 146 7.93 8.00 -12.76
N LEU A 147 9.07 8.42 -13.30
CA LEU A 147 10.34 8.44 -12.55
C LEU A 147 10.27 9.40 -11.35
N ILE A 148 9.81 10.63 -11.59
CA ILE A 148 9.68 11.65 -10.54
C ILE A 148 8.69 11.17 -9.48
N HIS A 149 7.54 10.65 -9.92
CA HIS A 149 6.54 10.10 -9.02
C HIS A 149 7.12 9.01 -8.11
N LEU A 150 7.91 8.08 -8.66
CA LEU A 150 8.53 7.00 -7.89
C LEU A 150 9.48 7.53 -6.81
N VAL A 151 10.30 8.54 -7.13
CA VAL A 151 11.20 9.19 -6.16
C VAL A 151 10.41 9.83 -5.03
N PHE A 152 9.39 10.64 -5.35
CA PHE A 152 8.57 11.32 -4.35
C PHE A 152 7.75 10.34 -3.50
N TYR A 153 7.24 9.27 -4.10
CA TYR A 153 6.51 8.21 -3.39
C TYR A 153 7.39 7.53 -2.33
N PHE A 154 8.60 7.11 -2.69
CA PHE A 154 9.54 6.51 -1.74
C PHE A 154 9.98 7.50 -0.68
N TYR A 155 10.24 8.75 -1.06
CA TYR A 155 10.60 9.80 -0.11
C TYR A 155 9.49 10.05 0.92
N GLY A 156 8.25 10.19 0.48
CA GLY A 156 7.08 10.35 1.36
C GLY A 156 6.88 9.15 2.28
N LEU A 157 7.08 7.93 1.77
CA LEU A 157 6.99 6.70 2.56
C LEU A 157 8.07 6.64 3.66
N ILE A 158 9.30 7.03 3.34
CA ILE A 158 10.42 7.07 4.30
C ILE A 158 10.14 8.10 5.40
N LEU A 159 9.68 9.30 5.02
CA LEU A 159 9.30 10.34 5.98
C LEU A 159 8.18 9.87 6.92
N LEU A 160 7.17 9.19 6.37
CA LEU A 160 6.05 8.68 7.16
C LEU A 160 6.50 7.61 8.18
N LEU A 161 7.41 6.73 7.76
CA LEU A 161 7.96 5.69 8.63
C LEU A 161 8.92 6.26 9.68
N ASN A 162 9.46 7.46 9.46
CA ASN A 162 10.52 8.07 10.26
C ASN A 162 11.73 7.13 10.42
N GLU A 163 12.02 6.36 9.37
CA GLU A 163 13.19 5.49 9.29
C GLU A 163 14.25 6.18 8.42
N SER A 164 15.53 5.89 8.66
CA SER A 164 16.57 6.36 7.73
C SER A 164 16.40 5.66 6.37
N PRO A 165 16.57 6.37 5.24
CA PRO A 165 16.45 5.78 3.90
C PRO A 165 17.27 4.49 3.74
N LEU A 166 18.47 4.48 4.31
CA LEU A 166 19.39 3.34 4.28
C LEU A 166 18.86 2.13 5.06
N HIS A 167 18.26 2.35 6.23
CA HIS A 167 17.68 1.28 7.03
C HIS A 167 16.41 0.70 6.38
N PHE A 168 15.60 1.56 5.78
CA PHE A 168 14.41 1.15 5.03
C PHE A 168 14.77 0.28 3.81
N ILE A 169 15.71 0.74 2.98
CA ILE A 169 16.23 -0.01 1.83
C ILE A 169 16.89 -1.32 2.29
N GLY A 170 17.69 -1.28 3.36
CA GLY A 170 18.32 -2.45 3.96
C GLY A 170 17.30 -3.51 4.41
N ARG A 171 16.17 -3.10 5.00
CA ARG A 171 15.10 -4.02 5.40
C ARG A 171 14.36 -4.62 4.20
N ILE A 172 14.03 -3.83 3.18
CA ILE A 172 13.37 -4.33 1.96
C ILE A 172 14.28 -5.31 1.22
N LEU A 173 15.55 -4.95 1.02
CA LEU A 173 16.53 -5.83 0.39
C LEU A 173 16.81 -7.08 1.23
N GLY A 174 16.85 -6.95 2.56
CA GLY A 174 17.04 -8.06 3.49
C GLY A 174 15.85 -9.03 3.49
N THR A 175 14.62 -8.53 3.48
CA THR A 175 13.41 -9.37 3.43
C THR A 175 13.15 -9.96 2.05
N ALA A 176 13.42 -9.23 0.97
CA ALA A 176 13.40 -9.76 -0.39
C ALA A 176 14.48 -10.83 -0.57
N GLY A 177 15.69 -10.60 -0.07
CA GLY A 177 16.80 -11.56 -0.08
C GLY A 177 16.53 -12.79 0.78
N ALA A 178 15.91 -12.64 1.96
CA ALA A 178 15.50 -13.76 2.81
C ALA A 178 14.44 -14.63 2.12
N LYS A 179 13.40 -14.02 1.52
CA LYS A 179 12.38 -14.74 0.74
C LYS A 179 12.96 -15.42 -0.49
N TYR A 180 13.94 -14.81 -1.16
CA TYR A 180 14.61 -15.43 -2.31
C TYR A 180 15.46 -16.63 -1.88
N LYS A 181 16.16 -16.51 -0.74
CA LYS A 181 16.97 -17.59 -0.15
C LYS A 181 16.11 -18.76 0.35
N GLU A 182 14.95 -18.48 0.94
CA GLU A 182 13.98 -19.49 1.35
C GLU A 182 13.27 -20.15 0.15
N GLY A 183 12.90 -19.38 -0.88
CA GLY A 183 12.36 -19.90 -2.14
C GLY A 183 13.35 -20.79 -2.89
N PHE A 184 14.64 -20.41 -2.89
CA PHE A 184 15.69 -21.21 -3.50
C PHE A 184 16.00 -22.48 -2.70
N LYS A 185 16.07 -22.40 -1.36
CA LYS A 185 16.25 -23.60 -0.50
C LYS A 185 15.07 -24.56 -0.54
N SER A 186 13.85 -24.06 -0.52
CA SER A 186 12.63 -24.89 -0.57
C SER A 186 12.37 -25.47 -1.97
N GLY A 187 12.76 -24.76 -3.03
CA GLY A 187 12.66 -25.20 -4.42
C GLY A 187 13.73 -26.22 -4.85
N PHE A 188 14.96 -26.12 -4.32
CA PHE A 188 16.05 -27.04 -4.70
C PHE A 188 16.05 -28.33 -3.86
N GLY A 189 15.66 -28.25 -2.57
CA GLY A 189 15.64 -29.42 -1.68
C GLY A 189 14.55 -30.45 -2.00
N LYS A 190 13.35 -30.00 -2.43
CA LYS A 190 12.22 -30.91 -2.70
C LYS A 190 12.19 -31.47 -4.13
N ARG A 191 12.88 -30.83 -5.09
CA ARG A 191 12.89 -31.26 -6.50
C ARG A 191 13.97 -32.30 -6.81
N GLY A 192 15.07 -32.34 -6.05
CA GLY A 192 16.15 -33.32 -6.23
C GLY A 192 15.70 -34.75 -5.96
N GLU A 193 14.99 -35.00 -4.86
CA GLU A 193 14.47 -36.33 -4.50
C GLU A 193 13.27 -36.76 -5.37
N SER A 194 12.44 -35.80 -5.81
CA SER A 194 11.27 -36.06 -6.65
C SER A 194 11.64 -36.35 -8.11
N LEU A 195 12.65 -35.70 -8.68
CA LEU A 195 13.05 -35.96 -10.07
C LEU A 195 13.75 -37.31 -10.22
N GLY A 196 14.56 -37.73 -9.25
CA GLY A 196 15.20 -39.04 -9.26
C GLY A 196 14.18 -40.18 -9.24
N SER A 197 13.19 -40.11 -8.34
CA SER A 197 12.11 -41.10 -8.23
C SER A 197 11.16 -41.09 -9.43
N LEU A 198 10.85 -39.91 -10.00
CA LEU A 198 10.05 -39.81 -11.23
C LEU A 198 10.80 -40.34 -12.46
N PHE A 199 12.12 -40.11 -12.55
CA PHE A 199 12.94 -40.65 -13.63
C PHE A 199 13.05 -42.17 -13.53
N GLN A 200 13.26 -42.71 -12.33
CA GLN A 200 13.34 -44.14 -12.08
C GLN A 200 12.00 -44.84 -12.40
N SER A 201 10.88 -44.22 -12.00
CA SER A 201 9.53 -44.72 -12.32
C SER A 201 9.21 -44.63 -13.83
N ALA A 202 9.70 -43.60 -14.52
CA ALA A 202 9.56 -43.47 -15.97
C ALA A 202 10.41 -44.52 -16.72
N VAL A 203 11.63 -44.78 -16.27
CA VAL A 203 12.52 -45.80 -16.85
C VAL A 203 11.94 -47.21 -16.68
N GLU A 204 11.45 -47.55 -15.48
CA GLU A 204 10.80 -48.86 -15.25
C GLU A 204 9.54 -49.05 -16.11
N LYS A 205 8.71 -48.00 -16.24
CA LYS A 205 7.52 -48.05 -17.12
C LYS A 205 7.90 -48.21 -18.59
N PHE A 206 9.01 -47.65 -19.04
CA PHE A 206 9.48 -47.79 -20.41
C PHE A 206 10.03 -49.19 -20.69
N GLN A 207 10.83 -49.74 -19.78
CA GLN A 207 11.34 -51.12 -19.87
C GLN A 207 10.21 -52.16 -19.88
N LYS A 208 9.15 -51.94 -19.10
CA LYS A 208 8.02 -52.85 -19.02
C LYS A 208 7.08 -52.76 -20.24
N LYS A 209 7.07 -51.64 -20.96
CA LYS A 209 6.18 -51.38 -22.10
C LYS A 209 6.80 -51.74 -23.46
N ASN A 210 8.12 -51.87 -23.55
CA ASN A 210 8.82 -52.34 -24.75
C ASN A 210 9.78 -53.50 -24.45
N PRO A 211 9.30 -54.75 -24.33
CA PRO A 211 10.17 -55.90 -24.42
C PRO A 211 10.44 -56.18 -25.90
N PHE A 212 11.09 -55.27 -26.63
CA PHE A 212 11.52 -55.56 -27.99
C PHE A 212 12.97 -56.05 -27.98
N HIS A 213 13.06 -57.37 -28.08
CA HIS A 213 14.14 -58.16 -28.63
C HIS A 213 15.23 -57.36 -29.37
N LEU A 214 16.34 -57.09 -28.68
CA LEU A 214 17.65 -57.03 -29.32
C LEU A 214 18.24 -58.44 -29.32
N GLY A 215 17.60 -59.32 -30.09
CA GLY A 215 18.19 -60.59 -30.52
C GLY A 215 18.99 -60.34 -31.78
N PHE A 216 20.30 -60.16 -31.63
CA PHE A 216 21.24 -60.35 -32.74
C PHE A 216 21.04 -61.77 -33.31
N PRO A 217 20.87 -61.96 -34.63
CA PRO A 217 20.82 -63.29 -35.19
C PRO A 217 22.23 -63.90 -35.14
N ARG A 218 22.45 -64.82 -34.19
CA ARG A 218 23.53 -65.81 -34.31
C ARG A 218 23.16 -66.75 -35.45
N THR A 219 23.77 -66.51 -36.60
CA THR A 219 24.31 -67.52 -37.53
C THR A 219 23.93 -68.96 -37.18
N GLN A 220 22.87 -69.47 -37.82
CA GLN A 220 22.73 -70.90 -38.03
C GLN A 220 23.63 -71.29 -39.21
N MET A 221 24.87 -71.64 -38.88
CA MET A 221 25.73 -72.38 -39.78
C MET A 221 25.46 -73.86 -39.54
N LYS A 222 24.67 -74.51 -40.40
CA LYS A 222 24.77 -75.96 -40.63
C LYS A 222 24.32 -76.31 -42.06
N LYS A 223 25.36 -76.57 -42.87
CA LYS A 223 25.42 -77.26 -44.16
C LYS A 223 24.28 -78.26 -44.38
N ILE A 224 23.68 -78.27 -45.57
CA ILE A 224 23.44 -79.47 -46.37
C ILE A 224 23.53 -79.09 -47.86
N LEU A 225 24.51 -79.71 -48.55
CA LEU A 225 24.71 -79.91 -50.00
C LEU A 225 24.75 -78.69 -50.94
#